data_AF-A0A210QJ75-F1
#
_entry.id   AF-A0A210QJ75-F1
#
_cell.length_a   1.000
_cell.length_b   1.000
_cell.length_c   1.000
_cell.angle_alpha   90.00
_cell.angle_beta   90.00
_cell.angle_gamma   90.00
#
_symmetry.space_group_name_H-M   'P 1'
#
loop_
_entity.id
_entity.type
_entity.pdbx_description
1 polymer ?
#
loop_
_entity_poly.entity_id
_entity_poly.type
_entity_poly.pdbx_seq_one_letter_code
_entity_poly.pdbx_strand_id
1 'polypeptide(L)'
;MWQNVRCKITKRLPITIYKRCFANRQLLLIGDSNVRSSGTTIINKMEFKHLKGNPNSHLPQDVLAYDKNNSITLSMFPHQLPYYAHKFVDKNVFVSAAKRLDDIPAGDNRIILIHLWMHMLRISVHAFRHHVRQIRQAIERLIQRSPNVHISIKGPHTYTYKDQLPVDYAAHTNMVGRIRRSPKQSHISQ
;
A
#
# COMPACT_ATOMS: atom_id res chain seq x y z
N MET A 1 -15.45 -12.69 7.43
CA MET A 1 -14.18 -13.17 8.03
C MET A 1 -13.35 -13.83 6.92
N TRP A 2 -12.05 -13.51 6.78
CA TRP A 2 -11.21 -14.14 5.75
C TRP A 2 -10.89 -15.58 6.15
N GLN A 3 -11.13 -16.53 5.24
CA GLN A 3 -10.76 -17.94 5.41
C GLN A 3 -9.90 -18.34 4.21
N ASN A 4 -8.68 -18.81 4.48
CA ASN A 4 -7.82 -19.32 3.43
C ASN A 4 -8.32 -20.73 3.05
N VAL A 5 -8.52 -20.96 1.75
CA VAL A 5 -9.08 -22.21 1.20
C VAL A 5 -8.11 -23.37 1.20
N ARG A 6 -6.79 -23.12 1.35
CA ARG A 6 -5.73 -24.14 1.34
C ARG A 6 -5.21 -24.46 2.75
N CYS A 7 -5.18 -23.49 3.64
CA CYS A 7 -4.74 -23.70 5.01
C CYS A 7 -5.64 -23.00 6.01
N LYS A 8 -5.89 -23.65 7.15
CA LYS A 8 -6.55 -22.98 8.25
C LYS A 8 -5.55 -22.02 8.90
N ILE A 9 -5.84 -20.73 8.90
CA ILE A 9 -5.13 -19.75 9.74
C ILE A 9 -5.65 -19.98 11.16
N THR A 10 -5.08 -20.96 11.85
CA THR A 10 -5.65 -21.52 13.09
C THR A 10 -5.34 -20.72 14.35
N LYS A 11 -4.35 -19.81 14.32
CA LYS A 11 -3.93 -19.09 15.53
C LYS A 11 -3.69 -17.61 15.22
N ARG A 12 -4.40 -16.73 15.94
CA ARG A 12 -3.92 -15.36 16.16
C ARG A 12 -2.69 -15.48 17.06
N LEU A 13 -1.52 -15.18 16.51
CA LEU A 13 -0.29 -15.20 17.29
C LEU A 13 -0.31 -14.07 18.32
N PRO A 14 0.22 -14.28 19.54
CA PRO A 14 0.33 -13.21 20.52
C PRO A 14 1.35 -12.17 20.05
N ILE A 15 1.20 -10.93 20.50
CA ILE A 15 2.04 -9.80 20.06
C ILE A 15 3.53 -10.01 20.32
N THR A 16 3.86 -10.75 21.38
CA THR A 16 5.22 -11.12 21.76
C THR A 16 5.95 -11.94 20.69
N ILE A 17 5.24 -12.78 19.95
CA ILE A 17 5.82 -13.54 18.83
C ILE A 17 6.19 -12.60 17.69
N TYR A 18 5.32 -11.64 17.35
CA TYR A 18 5.64 -10.66 16.33
C TYR A 18 6.81 -9.75 16.73
N LYS A 19 6.86 -9.28 18.00
CA LYS A 19 7.99 -8.52 18.54
C LYS A 19 9.30 -9.31 18.40
N ARG A 20 9.30 -10.60 18.74
CA ARG A 20 10.47 -11.48 18.56
C ARG A 20 10.86 -11.64 17.09
N CYS A 21 9.90 -11.83 16.18
CA CYS A 21 10.18 -11.95 14.75
C CYS A 21 10.78 -10.66 14.14
N PHE A 22 10.46 -9.50 14.71
CA PHE A 22 10.93 -8.20 14.25
C PHE A 22 12.13 -7.67 15.04
N ALA A 23 12.56 -8.37 16.08
CA ALA A 23 13.63 -7.92 16.96
C ALA A 23 14.92 -7.61 16.18
N ASN A 24 15.55 -6.48 16.52
CA ASN A 24 16.76 -5.97 15.87
C ASN A 24 16.60 -5.70 14.35
N ARG A 25 15.37 -5.42 13.89
CA ARG A 25 15.09 -5.09 12.48
C ARG A 25 14.38 -3.75 12.35
N GLN A 26 14.47 -3.20 11.15
CA GLN A 26 13.79 -1.97 10.77
C GLN A 26 12.58 -2.32 9.90
N LEU A 27 11.44 -1.68 10.15
CA LEU A 27 10.25 -1.77 9.32
C LEU A 27 10.17 -0.50 8.46
N LEU A 28 10.09 -0.67 7.15
CA LEU A 28 9.91 0.39 6.18
C LEU A 28 8.56 0.21 5.48
N LEU A 29 7.60 1.09 5.78
CA LEU A 29 6.27 1.04 5.19
C LEU A 29 6.09 2.23 4.24
N ILE A 30 5.82 1.97 2.97
CA ILE A 30 5.67 3.00 1.93
C ILE A 30 4.31 2.85 1.27
N GLY A 31 3.48 3.90 1.29
CA GLY A 31 2.20 3.86 0.59
C GLY A 31 1.24 4.99 0.92
N ASP A 32 -0.04 4.69 0.86
CA ASP A 32 -1.12 5.65 1.08
C ASP A 32 -1.74 5.55 2.49
N SER A 33 -2.95 6.08 2.64
CA SER A 33 -3.69 6.04 3.90
C SER A 33 -3.88 4.62 4.47
N ASN A 34 -3.82 3.58 3.65
CA ASN A 34 -3.88 2.18 4.10
C ASN A 34 -2.59 1.71 4.74
N VAL A 35 -1.45 2.13 4.20
CA VAL A 35 -0.16 1.84 4.82
C VAL A 35 -0.06 2.57 6.14
N ARG A 36 -0.51 3.84 6.17
CA ARG A 36 -0.64 4.58 7.42
C ARG A 36 -1.51 3.82 8.42
N SER A 37 -2.73 3.42 8.05
CA SER A 37 -3.63 2.64 8.94
C SER A 37 -2.98 1.33 9.44
N SER A 38 -2.30 0.61 8.55
CA SER A 38 -1.60 -0.63 8.90
C SER A 38 -0.46 -0.38 9.89
N GLY A 39 0.38 0.62 9.64
CA GLY A 39 1.48 0.94 10.52
C GLY A 39 1.04 1.61 11.83
N THR A 40 -0.02 2.43 11.85
CA THR A 40 -0.67 2.89 13.08
C THR A 40 -1.13 1.70 13.93
N THR A 41 -1.71 0.68 13.29
CA THR A 41 -2.10 -0.55 13.99
C THR A 41 -0.89 -1.29 14.57
N ILE A 42 0.21 -1.38 13.82
CA ILE A 42 1.45 -2.00 14.31
C ILE A 42 2.00 -1.22 15.51
N ILE A 43 2.15 0.10 15.37
CA ILE A 43 2.63 1.01 16.42
C ILE A 43 1.80 0.83 17.69
N ASN A 44 0.48 0.89 17.60
CA ASN A 44 -0.40 0.82 18.75
C ASN A 44 -0.38 -0.57 19.40
N LYS A 45 -0.47 -1.64 18.60
CA LYS A 45 -0.50 -3.00 19.15
C LYS A 45 0.83 -3.43 19.75
N MET A 46 1.94 -2.98 19.18
CA MET A 46 3.28 -3.28 19.68
C MET A 46 3.81 -2.22 20.66
N GLU A 47 3.04 -1.18 20.95
CA GLU A 47 3.39 -0.14 21.92
C GLU A 47 4.70 0.59 21.57
N PHE A 48 4.87 0.93 20.28
CA PHE A 48 6.03 1.71 19.85
C PHE A 48 5.93 3.13 20.41
N LYS A 49 7.07 3.71 20.78
CA LYS A 49 7.20 5.12 21.11
C LYS A 49 7.37 5.94 19.84
N HIS A 50 6.70 7.08 19.74
CA HIS A 50 6.83 7.98 18.60
C HIS A 50 8.13 8.81 18.67
N LEU A 51 8.78 9.01 17.53
CA LEU A 51 9.94 9.89 17.36
C LEU A 51 9.61 11.10 16.49
N LYS A 52 8.85 10.90 15.43
CA LYS A 52 8.48 11.94 14.46
C LYS A 52 7.09 11.66 13.90
N GLY A 53 6.36 12.74 13.65
CA GLY A 53 5.08 12.71 12.96
C GLY A 53 3.95 12.16 13.80
N ASN A 54 2.74 12.24 13.26
CA ASN A 54 1.52 11.73 13.88
C ASN A 54 0.88 10.66 12.97
N PRO A 55 0.89 9.38 13.36
CA PRO A 55 0.29 8.30 12.56
C PRO A 55 -1.24 8.43 12.38
N ASN A 56 -1.90 9.19 13.25
CA ASN A 56 -3.34 9.44 13.18
C ASN A 56 -3.69 10.64 12.28
N SER A 57 -2.70 11.41 11.82
CA SER A 57 -2.94 12.55 10.94
C SER A 57 -3.48 12.11 9.58
N HIS A 58 -4.44 12.88 9.04
CA HIS A 58 -4.89 12.76 7.66
C HIS A 58 -3.93 13.45 6.67
N LEU A 59 -3.01 14.29 7.17
CA LEU A 59 -1.96 14.88 6.35
C LEU A 59 -0.86 13.83 6.10
N PRO A 60 -0.52 13.56 4.83
CA PRO A 60 0.65 12.77 4.48
C PRO A 60 1.90 13.37 5.11
N GLN A 61 2.63 12.55 5.87
CA GLN A 61 3.87 12.92 6.53
C GLN A 61 4.69 11.67 6.83
N ASP A 62 5.99 11.86 7.03
CA ASP A 62 6.84 10.83 7.59
C ASP A 62 6.41 10.53 9.03
N VAL A 63 6.36 9.25 9.39
CA VAL A 63 6.18 8.82 10.78
C VAL A 63 7.34 7.90 11.15
N LEU A 64 8.00 8.22 12.26
CA LEU A 64 9.08 7.41 12.83
C LEU A 64 8.69 6.98 14.24
N ALA A 65 8.87 5.69 14.54
CA ALA A 65 8.58 5.12 15.84
C ALA A 65 9.59 4.02 16.20
N TYR A 66 9.71 3.68 17.48
CA TYR A 66 10.66 2.68 17.97
C TYR A 66 10.12 1.88 19.15
N ASP A 67 10.53 0.61 19.23
CA ASP A 67 10.43 -0.23 20.43
C ASP A 67 11.85 -0.46 20.96
N LYS A 68 12.17 0.20 22.09
CA LYS A 68 13.48 0.10 22.74
C LYS A 68 13.78 -1.31 23.24
N ASN A 69 12.77 -2.04 23.71
CA ASN A 69 12.97 -3.32 24.38
C ASN A 69 13.36 -4.42 23.41
N ASN A 70 12.96 -4.29 22.14
CA ASN A 70 13.23 -5.26 21.07
C ASN A 70 14.13 -4.68 19.97
N SER A 71 14.64 -3.46 20.13
CA SER A 71 15.43 -2.73 19.13
C SER A 71 14.77 -2.72 17.75
N ILE A 72 13.47 -2.42 17.72
CA ILE A 72 12.69 -2.36 16.47
C ILE A 72 12.46 -0.91 16.12
N THR A 73 12.72 -0.53 14.87
CA THR A 73 12.32 0.77 14.34
C THR A 73 11.24 0.61 13.28
N LEU A 74 10.36 1.60 13.17
CA LEU A 74 9.34 1.65 12.14
C LEU A 74 9.31 3.03 11.52
N SER A 75 9.43 3.05 10.21
CA SER A 75 9.37 4.25 9.38
C SER A 75 8.22 4.10 8.38
N MET A 76 7.27 5.03 8.41
CA MET A 76 6.19 5.12 7.43
C MET A 76 6.35 6.35 6.57
N PHE A 77 6.16 6.17 5.27
CA PHE A 77 6.28 7.23 4.30
C PHE A 77 5.14 7.21 3.29
N PRO A 78 4.60 8.38 2.92
CA PRO A 78 3.77 8.51 1.73
C PRO A 78 4.52 8.02 0.48
N HIS A 79 3.81 7.45 -0.48
CA HIS A 79 4.39 7.15 -1.80
C HIS A 79 4.63 8.42 -2.63
N GLN A 80 5.34 8.29 -3.77
CA GLN A 80 5.61 9.44 -4.66
C GLN A 80 4.37 10.19 -5.14
N LEU A 81 4.59 11.41 -5.62
CA LEU A 81 3.65 12.05 -6.53
C LEU A 81 3.40 11.16 -7.75
N PRO A 82 2.18 11.14 -8.27
CA PRO A 82 1.02 11.94 -7.84
C PRO A 82 0.39 11.38 -6.56
N TYR A 83 0.17 12.27 -5.60
CA TYR A 83 -0.48 11.98 -4.32
C TYR A 83 -1.57 13.02 -4.09
N TYR A 84 -2.82 12.57 -4.11
CA TYR A 84 -3.97 13.46 -3.93
C TYR A 84 -4.30 13.61 -2.46
N ALA A 85 -3.73 14.63 -1.83
CA ALA A 85 -4.06 15.04 -0.47
C ALA A 85 -5.24 16.03 -0.47
N HIS A 86 -6.05 16.00 0.59
CA HIS A 86 -7.17 16.93 0.77
C HIS A 86 -6.74 18.36 1.17
N LYS A 87 -5.46 18.54 1.52
CA LYS A 87 -4.88 19.80 1.98
C LYS A 87 -3.52 19.99 1.32
N PHE A 88 -3.00 21.22 1.34
CA PHE A 88 -1.64 21.49 0.89
C PHE A 88 -0.63 20.72 1.75
N VAL A 89 0.30 20.04 1.08
CA VAL A 89 1.38 19.26 1.69
C VAL A 89 2.64 19.60 0.92
N ASP A 90 3.73 19.80 1.65
CA ASP A 90 5.04 20.01 1.02
C ASP A 90 5.37 18.81 0.10
N LYS A 91 5.70 19.11 -1.16
CA LYS A 91 6.05 18.12 -2.17
C LYS A 91 7.24 17.24 -1.76
N ASN A 92 8.11 17.73 -0.89
CA ASN A 92 9.30 17.04 -0.41
C ASN A 92 8.97 15.79 0.43
N VAL A 93 7.75 15.68 0.96
CA VAL A 93 7.28 14.49 1.67
C VAL A 93 7.12 13.28 0.73
N PHE A 94 6.84 13.53 -0.55
CA PHE A 94 6.50 12.50 -1.54
C PHE A 94 7.73 11.96 -2.29
N VAL A 95 8.67 11.36 -1.55
CA VAL A 95 9.82 10.65 -2.13
C VAL A 95 9.38 9.31 -2.72
N SER A 96 9.92 8.97 -3.91
CA SER A 96 9.54 7.73 -4.58
C SER A 96 9.96 6.48 -3.81
N ALA A 97 9.10 5.46 -3.88
CA ALA A 97 9.40 4.16 -3.29
C ALA A 97 10.71 3.60 -3.87
N ALA A 98 10.94 3.75 -5.18
CA ALA A 98 12.20 3.35 -5.81
C ALA A 98 13.41 4.06 -5.18
N LYS A 99 13.36 5.39 -5.03
CA LYS A 99 14.43 6.15 -4.37
C LYS A 99 14.64 5.70 -2.92
N ARG A 100 13.56 5.52 -2.15
CA ARG A 100 13.65 5.05 -0.76
C ARG A 100 14.28 3.66 -0.66
N LEU A 101 14.09 2.81 -1.67
CA LEU A 101 14.75 1.50 -1.75
C LEU A 101 16.22 1.64 -2.14
N ASP A 102 16.54 2.52 -3.09
CA ASP A 102 17.92 2.79 -3.52
C ASP A 102 18.78 3.41 -2.40
N ASP A 103 18.19 4.24 -1.53
CA ASP A 103 18.85 4.84 -0.37
C ASP A 103 19.14 3.84 0.76
N ILE A 104 18.73 2.57 0.63
CA ILE A 104 19.01 1.52 1.61
C ILE A 104 20.46 1.03 1.48
N PRO A 105 21.26 1.09 2.57
CA PRO A 105 22.62 0.58 2.58
C PRO A 105 22.71 -0.92 2.22
N ALA A 106 23.86 -1.33 1.68
CA ALA A 106 24.15 -2.74 1.47
C ALA A 106 24.21 -3.50 2.81
N GLY A 107 23.81 -4.78 2.79
CA GLY A 107 23.79 -5.64 3.97
C GLY A 107 22.61 -5.42 4.94
N ASP A 108 21.72 -4.47 4.66
CA ASP A 108 20.53 -4.20 5.48
C ASP A 108 19.56 -5.40 5.49
N ASN A 109 18.85 -5.62 6.60
CA ASN A 109 17.95 -6.76 6.80
C ASN A 109 16.49 -6.33 7.07
N ARG A 110 16.11 -5.12 6.68
CA ARG A 110 14.79 -4.55 6.97
C ARG A 110 13.62 -5.34 6.37
N ILE A 111 12.45 -5.12 6.97
CA ILE A 111 11.15 -5.60 6.53
C ILE A 111 10.45 -4.45 5.81
N ILE A 112 10.03 -4.66 4.57
CA ILE A 112 9.53 -3.61 3.69
C ILE A 112 8.09 -3.94 3.27
N LEU A 113 7.19 -2.98 3.44
CA LEU A 113 5.83 -3.03 2.88
C LEU A 113 5.66 -1.93 1.86
N ILE A 114 5.22 -2.26 0.66
CA ILE A 114 4.91 -1.30 -0.40
C ILE A 114 3.45 -1.44 -0.79
N HIS A 115 2.74 -0.31 -0.88
CA HIS A 115 1.37 -0.26 -1.38
C HIS A 115 1.17 0.97 -2.28
N LEU A 116 0.72 0.75 -3.50
CA LEU A 116 0.33 1.79 -4.44
C LEU A 116 -1.08 1.50 -4.93
N TRP A 117 -2.03 2.37 -4.61
CA TRP A 117 -3.41 2.16 -5.04
C TRP A 117 -4.19 3.43 -5.36
N MET A 118 -4.98 3.96 -4.44
CA MET A 118 -6.08 4.88 -4.79
C MET A 118 -5.61 6.17 -5.46
N HIS A 119 -4.48 6.73 -5.02
CA HIS A 119 -3.93 7.94 -5.63
C HIS A 119 -3.39 7.70 -7.05
N MET A 120 -3.00 6.46 -7.37
CA MET A 120 -2.55 6.06 -8.71
C MET A 120 -3.70 5.81 -9.69
N LEU A 121 -4.95 5.76 -9.22
CA LEU A 121 -6.10 5.58 -10.11
C LEU A 121 -6.42 6.83 -10.94
N ARG A 122 -5.89 7.99 -10.56
CA ARG A 122 -6.15 9.28 -11.23
C ARG A 122 -5.12 9.64 -12.28
N ILE A 123 -4.25 8.69 -12.63
CA ILE A 123 -3.19 8.89 -13.63
C ILE A 123 -3.27 7.84 -14.71
N SER A 124 -2.63 8.17 -15.84
CA SER A 124 -2.55 7.25 -16.95
C SER A 124 -1.93 5.92 -16.53
N VAL A 125 -2.42 4.84 -17.13
CA VAL A 125 -1.87 3.49 -16.93
C VAL A 125 -0.38 3.45 -17.27
N HIS A 126 0.09 4.29 -18.20
CA HIS A 126 1.52 4.41 -18.53
C HIS A 126 2.33 4.93 -17.34
N ALA A 127 1.89 6.01 -16.70
CA ALA A 127 2.55 6.57 -15.52
C ALA A 127 2.55 5.59 -14.34
N PHE A 128 1.43 4.91 -14.09
CA PHE A 128 1.36 3.85 -13.08
C PHE A 128 2.36 2.71 -13.37
N ARG A 129 2.38 2.20 -14.61
CA ARG A 129 3.34 1.16 -15.04
C ARG A 129 4.78 1.62 -14.91
N HIS A 130 5.07 2.89 -15.19
CA HIS A 130 6.40 3.47 -14.99
C HIS A 130 6.82 3.39 -13.52
N HIS A 131 5.97 3.82 -12.60
CA HIS A 131 6.25 3.71 -11.16
C HIS A 131 6.48 2.26 -10.69
N VAL A 132 5.66 1.32 -11.16
CA VAL A 132 5.82 -0.10 -10.83
C VAL A 132 7.14 -0.66 -11.35
N ARG A 133 7.54 -0.32 -12.60
CA ARG A 133 8.83 -0.74 -13.17
C ARG A 133 10.01 -0.18 -12.38
N GLN A 134 9.97 1.10 -12.00
CA GLN A 134 11.02 1.71 -11.20
C GLN A 134 11.17 1.04 -9.83
N ILE A 135 10.05 0.73 -9.17
CA ILE A 135 10.06 -0.01 -7.89
C ILE A 135 10.63 -1.41 -8.08
N ARG A 136 10.20 -2.13 -9.12
CA ARG A 136 10.74 -3.46 -9.43
C ARG A 136 12.26 -3.43 -9.59
N GLN A 137 12.78 -2.51 -10.40
CA GLN A 137 14.22 -2.39 -10.63
C GLN A 137 14.97 -2.05 -9.34
N ALA A 138 14.41 -1.18 -8.49
CA ALA A 138 15.01 -0.85 -7.19
C ALA A 138 14.98 -2.04 -6.22
N ILE A 139 13.91 -2.85 -6.24
CA ILE A 139 13.83 -4.12 -5.49
C ILE A 139 14.92 -5.09 -5.96
N GLU A 140 15.09 -5.28 -7.28
CA GLU A 140 16.11 -6.15 -7.85
C GLU A 140 17.52 -5.73 -7.41
N ARG A 141 17.84 -4.42 -7.51
CA ARG A 141 19.10 -3.87 -7.01
C ARG A 141 19.27 -4.05 -5.50
N LEU A 142 18.18 -3.89 -4.72
CA LEU A 142 18.23 -4.01 -3.26
C LEU A 142 18.54 -5.44 -2.84
N ILE A 143 17.85 -6.42 -3.42
CA ILE A 143 18.05 -7.84 -3.11
C ILE A 143 19.50 -8.25 -3.43
N GLN A 144 20.07 -7.75 -4.53
CA GLN A 144 21.46 -8.02 -4.89
C GLN A 144 22.46 -7.57 -3.81
N ARG A 145 22.25 -6.39 -3.20
CA ARG A 145 23.16 -5.85 -2.17
C ARG A 145 22.76 -6.20 -0.74
N SER A 146 21.55 -6.72 -0.52
CA SER A 146 20.96 -6.96 0.80
C SER A 146 20.04 -8.18 0.74
N PRO A 147 20.59 -9.42 0.62
CA PRO A 147 19.79 -10.63 0.37
C PRO A 147 18.84 -11.01 1.52
N ASN A 148 19.04 -10.45 2.71
CA ASN A 148 18.25 -10.74 3.91
C ASN A 148 17.03 -9.81 4.11
N VAL A 149 16.81 -8.86 3.19
CA VAL A 149 15.59 -8.01 3.23
C VAL A 149 14.35 -8.87 3.01
N HIS A 150 13.27 -8.51 3.69
CA HIS A 150 11.95 -9.10 3.43
C HIS A 150 11.06 -8.06 2.79
N ILE A 151 10.54 -8.33 1.59
CA ILE A 151 9.73 -7.37 0.83
C ILE A 151 8.33 -7.94 0.63
N SER A 152 7.32 -7.18 1.06
CA SER A 152 5.91 -7.47 0.87
C SER A 152 5.25 -6.37 0.05
N ILE A 153 4.50 -6.77 -0.98
CA ILE A 153 3.72 -5.86 -1.82
C ILE A 153 2.24 -6.08 -1.49
N LYS A 154 1.58 -5.05 -0.98
CA LYS A 154 0.14 -5.08 -0.70
C LYS A 154 -0.62 -4.67 -1.96
N GLY A 155 -1.44 -5.58 -2.47
CA GLY A 155 -2.35 -5.32 -3.59
C GLY A 155 -3.46 -4.32 -3.28
N PRO A 156 -4.22 -3.90 -4.31
CA PRO A 156 -5.37 -3.03 -4.16
C PRO A 156 -6.40 -3.65 -3.19
N HIS A 157 -7.08 -2.82 -2.41
CA HIS A 157 -8.23 -3.27 -1.64
C HIS A 157 -9.53 -2.95 -2.39
N THR A 158 -10.65 -3.48 -1.92
CA THR A 158 -11.95 -3.19 -2.53
C THR A 158 -12.29 -1.71 -2.40
N TYR A 159 -12.86 -1.16 -3.46
CA TYR A 159 -13.39 0.21 -3.50
C TYR A 159 -14.86 0.18 -3.87
N THR A 160 -15.70 0.78 -3.05
CA THR A 160 -17.16 0.72 -3.20
C THR A 160 -17.82 2.10 -3.25
N TYR A 161 -17.04 3.17 -3.37
CA TYR A 161 -17.57 4.53 -3.45
C TYR A 161 -18.08 4.80 -4.87
N LYS A 162 -19.39 5.07 -4.98
CA LYS A 162 -20.07 5.32 -6.26
C LYS A 162 -19.65 6.65 -6.91
N ASP A 163 -19.29 7.64 -6.09
CA ASP A 163 -19.10 9.03 -6.54
C ASP A 163 -17.63 9.42 -6.80
N GLN A 164 -16.71 8.46 -6.73
CA GLN A 164 -15.28 8.70 -6.83
C GLN A 164 -14.59 7.72 -7.82
N LEU A 165 -15.35 7.20 -8.79
CA LEU A 165 -14.81 6.31 -9.81
C LEU A 165 -13.64 6.97 -10.55
N PRO A 166 -12.57 6.21 -10.85
CA PRO A 166 -11.52 6.69 -11.73
C PRO A 166 -12.13 7.01 -13.09
N VAL A 167 -11.99 8.27 -13.53
CA VAL A 167 -12.57 8.78 -14.78
C VAL A 167 -12.21 7.87 -15.97
N ASP A 168 -11.00 7.29 -15.95
CA ASP A 168 -10.50 6.40 -17.01
C ASP A 168 -11.19 5.02 -17.02
N TYR A 169 -11.61 4.50 -15.86
CA TYR A 169 -12.32 3.22 -15.78
C TYR A 169 -13.79 3.36 -16.22
N ALA A 170 -14.39 4.54 -15.98
CA ALA A 170 -15.71 4.90 -16.49
C ALA A 170 -15.69 5.18 -18.00
N ALA A 171 -14.62 5.81 -18.52
CA ALA A 171 -14.49 6.12 -19.94
C ALA A 171 -14.41 4.86 -20.84
N HIS A 172 -13.83 3.76 -20.35
CA HIS A 172 -13.74 2.50 -21.08
C HIS A 172 -14.95 1.56 -20.93
N THR A 173 -15.85 1.83 -19.98
CA THR A 173 -17.05 0.98 -19.76
C THR A 173 -18.25 1.38 -20.61
N ASN A 174 -18.16 2.47 -21.38
CA ASN A 174 -19.16 2.85 -22.39
C ASN A 174 -19.14 2.00 -23.68
N MET A 175 -18.34 0.92 -23.74
CA MET A 175 -18.35 -0.05 -24.85
C MET A 175 -18.79 -1.47 -24.44
N VAL A 176 -19.61 -1.63 -23.39
CA VAL A 176 -20.21 -2.94 -23.07
C VAL A 176 -21.74 -2.82 -22.98
N GLY A 177 -22.38 -3.19 -24.09
CA GLY A 177 -23.69 -3.85 -24.06
C GLY A 177 -24.91 -2.96 -23.81
N ARG A 178 -25.33 -2.21 -24.83
CA ARG A 178 -26.77 -1.95 -25.03
C ARG A 178 -27.43 -3.29 -25.32
N ILE A 179 -27.85 -4.02 -24.28
CA ILE A 179 -28.78 -5.14 -24.44
C ILE A 179 -30.13 -4.52 -24.80
N ARG A 180 -30.33 -4.23 -26.09
CA ARG A 180 -31.68 -3.97 -26.63
C ARG A 180 -32.38 -5.31 -26.72
N ARG A 181 -33.38 -5.48 -25.86
CA ARG A 181 -34.30 -6.62 -25.84
C ARG A 181 -34.87 -6.88 -27.24
N SER A 182 -34.87 -8.14 -27.67
CA SER A 182 -35.59 -8.58 -28.86
C SER A 182 -37.10 -8.28 -28.74
N PRO A 183 -37.80 -7.94 -29.84
CA PRO A 183 -39.23 -7.65 -29.78
C PRO A 183 -40.03 -8.93 -29.51
N LYS A 184 -41.02 -8.86 -28.61
CA LYS A 184 -42.03 -9.91 -28.43
C LYS A 184 -42.85 -10.04 -29.72
N GLN A 185 -42.94 -11.24 -30.26
CA GLN A 185 -43.94 -11.60 -31.28
C GLN A 185 -45.34 -11.41 -30.70
N SER A 186 -46.17 -10.61 -31.38
CA SER A 186 -47.60 -10.52 -31.16
C SER A 186 -48.30 -11.67 -31.89
N HIS A 187 -48.88 -12.60 -31.14
CA HIS A 187 -49.93 -13.49 -31.66
C HIS A 187 -51.27 -12.80 -31.46
N ILE A 188 -51.95 -12.49 -32.56
CA ILE A 188 -53.41 -12.29 -32.60
C ILE A 188 -53.90 -13.28 -33.65
N SER A 189 -54.76 -14.20 -33.21
CA SER A 189 -55.52 -15.11 -34.06
C SER A 189 -56.99 -14.77 -33.90
N GLN A 190 -57.64 -14.54 -35.05
CA GLN A 190 -59.08 -14.51 -35.33
C GLN A 190 -59.89 -13.33 -34.77
#